data_AF-A0A9N8E7Q2-F1
#
_entry.id   AF-A0A9N8E7Q2-F1
#
_cell.length_a   1.000
_cell.length_b   1.000
_cell.length_c   1.000
_cell.angle_alpha   90.00
_cell.angle_beta   90.00
_cell.angle_gamma   90.00
#
_symmetry.space_group_name_H-M   'P 1'
#
loop_
_entity.id
_entity.type
_entity.pdbx_description
1 polymer ?
#
loop_
_entity_poly.entity_id
_entity_poly.type
_entity_poly.pdbx_seq_one_letter_code
_entity_poly.pdbx_strand_id
1 'polypeptide(L)'
;MSSFVAIDHFAKATLTAIPPDEKPTYNSLKTIHQELNDNAMAINSTLGGGHYGHLGLVLPPIKYNDLPNTIPWVNPLHPGEAPVHGVAPTGPQITETNRVYAANETKFLIYRATETALKKQLIEAVPDTFIKTLKHDMYGYAQVTVLSMLNHLDRTYGTVGPQDLSDNMKRMTAEWSPTQPIEDLYNQVKDAQKFAADHDPITDKHAVRAAIDNLENSGVFTNALREWRQKEMEEQEFTHMERHFNAADKERRRILTTKEMGFANKAIEKNNTNATPSVNVGGTPMYYCWSHGLSTNEKHTSATCSKKQPGHRADANGDNMHGGCCIIRRRAGEKAVYRRPARQNNDENQPPPAQG
;
A
#
# COMPACT_ATOMS: atom_id res chain seq x y z
N MET A 1 32.49 -14.74 11.44
CA MET A 1 31.13 -14.21 11.67
C MET A 1 30.46 -13.86 10.34
N SER A 2 30.20 -14.83 9.42
CA SER A 2 29.91 -14.43 8.01
C SER A 2 28.76 -15.17 7.30
N SER A 3 27.97 -16.02 7.96
CA SER A 3 26.77 -16.60 7.29
C SER A 3 25.52 -15.74 7.42
N PHE A 4 25.43 -14.88 8.45
CA PHE A 4 24.23 -14.08 8.72
C PHE A 4 24.19 -12.71 8.03
N VAL A 5 25.34 -12.18 7.59
CA VAL A 5 25.43 -10.80 7.09
C VAL A 5 24.84 -10.64 5.67
N ALA A 6 24.77 -11.71 4.87
CA ALA A 6 24.33 -11.59 3.47
C ALA A 6 22.81 -11.32 3.33
N ILE A 7 21.97 -11.84 4.23
CA ILE A 7 20.50 -11.71 4.12
C ILE A 7 20.02 -10.32 4.57
N ASP A 8 20.68 -9.72 5.56
CA ASP A 8 20.30 -8.40 6.10
C ASP A 8 20.42 -7.26 5.08
N HIS A 9 21.09 -7.50 3.95
CA HIS A 9 21.29 -6.52 2.88
C HIS A 9 20.42 -6.78 1.65
N PHE A 10 19.58 -7.82 1.65
CA PHE A 10 18.69 -8.08 0.52
C PHE A 10 17.62 -7.00 0.41
N ALA A 11 17.39 -6.52 -0.81
CA ALA A 11 16.32 -5.59 -1.12
C ALA A 11 14.93 -6.19 -0.82
N LYS A 12 14.81 -7.52 -0.95
CA LYS A 12 13.61 -8.33 -0.69
C LYS A 12 13.96 -9.45 0.29
N ALA A 13 13.46 -9.36 1.52
CA ALA A 13 13.68 -10.36 2.56
C ALA A 13 13.08 -11.74 2.19
N THR A 14 11.94 -11.74 1.50
CA THR A 14 11.25 -12.94 0.98
C THR A 14 10.84 -12.68 -0.46
N LEU A 15 10.97 -13.68 -1.32
CA LEU A 15 10.45 -13.61 -2.69
C LEU A 15 8.93 -13.81 -2.67
N THR A 16 8.27 -13.34 -3.72
CA THR A 16 6.87 -13.63 -4.00
C THR A 16 6.72 -15.13 -4.27
N ALA A 17 6.10 -15.84 -3.33
CA ALA A 17 5.94 -17.28 -3.41
C ALA A 17 4.87 -17.68 -4.44
N ILE A 18 5.13 -18.77 -5.16
CA ILE A 18 4.15 -19.46 -6.00
C ILE A 18 3.27 -20.31 -5.08
N PRO A 19 1.93 -20.22 -5.16
CA PRO A 19 1.05 -21.03 -4.33
C PRO A 19 1.33 -22.53 -4.49
N PRO A 20 1.22 -23.34 -3.41
CA PRO A 20 1.57 -24.77 -3.45
C PRO A 20 0.86 -25.60 -4.51
N ASP A 21 -0.38 -25.22 -4.83
CA ASP A 21 -1.25 -25.92 -5.79
C ASP A 21 -1.20 -25.31 -7.19
N GLU A 22 -0.35 -24.30 -7.42
CA GLU A 22 -0.22 -23.61 -8.70
C GLU A 22 1.09 -23.96 -9.40
N LYS A 23 0.98 -24.17 -10.71
CA LYS A 23 2.13 -24.38 -11.58
C LYS A 23 2.83 -23.04 -11.85
N PRO A 24 4.19 -22.99 -11.86
CA PRO A 24 4.89 -21.81 -12.30
C PRO A 24 4.44 -21.37 -13.70
N THR A 25 4.27 -20.07 -13.87
CA THR A 25 3.96 -19.42 -15.13
C THR A 25 5.11 -18.49 -15.52
N TYR A 26 5.14 -18.03 -16.77
CA TYR A 26 6.10 -17.02 -17.18
C TYR A 26 6.04 -15.77 -16.28
N ASN A 27 4.83 -15.33 -15.90
CA ASN A 27 4.67 -14.15 -15.04
C ASN A 27 5.24 -14.37 -13.63
N SER A 28 4.95 -15.50 -13.00
CA SER A 28 5.50 -15.79 -11.67
C SER A 28 7.02 -15.92 -11.70
N LEU A 29 7.58 -16.55 -12.75
CA LEU A 29 9.02 -16.69 -12.90
C LEU A 29 9.69 -15.35 -13.21
N LYS A 30 9.08 -14.49 -14.02
CA LYS A 30 9.56 -13.13 -14.26
C LYS A 30 9.67 -12.34 -12.95
N THR A 31 8.67 -12.41 -12.07
CA THR A 31 8.72 -11.79 -10.74
C THR A 31 9.86 -12.34 -9.91
N ILE A 32 10.03 -13.66 -9.85
CA ILE A 32 11.12 -14.31 -9.10
C ILE A 32 12.50 -13.87 -9.62
N HIS A 33 12.69 -13.82 -10.95
CA HIS A 33 13.92 -13.33 -11.56
C HIS A 33 14.22 -11.88 -11.17
N GLN A 34 13.22 -11.00 -11.22
CA GLN A 34 13.38 -9.60 -10.83
C GLN A 34 13.82 -9.46 -9.37
N GLU A 35 13.14 -10.14 -8.44
CA GLU A 35 13.44 -10.06 -7.02
C GLU A 35 14.80 -10.69 -6.67
N LEU A 36 15.17 -11.80 -7.31
CA LEU A 36 16.50 -12.41 -7.15
C LEU A 36 17.60 -11.51 -7.72
N ASN A 37 17.37 -10.85 -8.86
CA ASN A 37 18.30 -9.90 -9.44
C ASN A 37 18.52 -8.71 -8.50
N ASP A 38 17.46 -8.14 -7.93
CA ASP A 38 17.54 -7.04 -6.97
C ASP A 38 18.36 -7.46 -5.73
N ASN A 39 18.10 -8.64 -5.19
CA ASN A 39 18.84 -9.19 -4.04
C ASN A 39 20.32 -9.46 -4.36
N ALA A 40 20.60 -10.01 -5.54
CA ALA A 40 21.97 -10.27 -5.97
C ALA A 40 22.74 -8.96 -6.18
N MET A 41 22.11 -7.93 -6.76
CA MET A 41 22.72 -6.62 -6.98
C MET A 41 22.97 -5.85 -5.68
N ALA A 42 22.12 -6.04 -4.66
CA ALA A 42 22.28 -5.39 -3.36
C ALA A 42 23.57 -5.81 -2.63
N ILE A 43 24.12 -6.99 -2.94
CA ILE A 43 25.40 -7.43 -2.38
C ILE A 43 26.55 -6.95 -3.26
N ASN A 44 27.22 -5.88 -2.80
CA ASN A 44 28.40 -5.32 -3.46
C ASN A 44 29.47 -6.37 -3.76
N SER A 45 30.05 -6.28 -4.96
CA SER A 45 31.14 -7.15 -5.39
C SER A 45 32.08 -6.38 -6.30
N THR A 46 33.33 -6.82 -6.37
CA THR A 46 34.29 -6.35 -7.39
C THR A 46 34.33 -7.29 -8.61
N LEU A 47 33.58 -8.39 -8.56
CA LEU A 47 33.49 -9.37 -9.63
C LEU A 47 32.69 -8.83 -10.82
N GLY A 48 32.95 -9.38 -12.01
CA GLY A 48 32.20 -9.02 -13.23
C GLY A 48 32.31 -7.54 -13.64
N GLY A 49 33.33 -6.83 -13.15
CA GLY A 49 33.53 -5.39 -13.41
C GLY A 49 33.03 -4.50 -12.28
N GLY A 50 32.41 -5.08 -11.24
CA GLY A 50 32.09 -4.40 -9.99
C GLY A 50 30.84 -3.50 -9.99
N HIS A 51 30.10 -3.46 -11.10
CA HIS A 51 28.94 -2.56 -11.25
C HIS A 51 27.60 -3.18 -10.85
N TYR A 52 27.50 -4.52 -10.83
CA TYR A 52 26.22 -5.22 -10.68
C TYR A 52 26.18 -6.19 -9.49
N GLY A 53 26.97 -5.94 -8.45
CA GLY A 53 26.99 -6.80 -7.26
C GLY A 53 27.26 -8.26 -7.61
N HIS A 54 26.39 -9.17 -7.17
CA HIS A 54 26.44 -10.60 -7.47
C HIS A 54 25.45 -11.06 -8.55
N LEU A 55 24.97 -10.16 -9.41
CA LEU A 55 23.98 -10.47 -10.45
C LEU A 55 24.38 -11.65 -11.36
N GLY A 56 25.69 -11.90 -11.56
CA GLY A 56 26.17 -13.04 -12.34
C GLY A 56 25.88 -14.42 -11.77
N LEU A 57 25.36 -14.52 -10.53
CA LEU A 57 24.88 -15.77 -9.93
C LEU A 57 23.49 -16.19 -10.39
N VAL A 58 22.69 -15.24 -10.87
CA VAL A 58 21.27 -15.44 -11.21
C VAL A 58 20.96 -15.14 -12.67
N LEU A 59 21.90 -14.53 -13.39
CA LEU A 59 21.76 -14.18 -14.79
C LEU A 59 22.60 -15.11 -15.68
N PRO A 60 22.06 -15.61 -16.82
CA PRO A 60 22.85 -16.40 -17.77
C PRO A 60 24.07 -15.62 -18.29
N PRO A 61 25.24 -16.28 -18.52
CA PRO A 61 26.47 -15.58 -18.90
C PRO A 61 26.34 -14.66 -20.11
N ILE A 62 25.58 -15.07 -21.14
CA ILE A 62 25.34 -14.25 -22.33
C ILE A 62 24.64 -12.94 -21.95
N LYS A 63 23.57 -13.03 -21.14
CA LYS A 63 22.81 -11.86 -20.68
C LYS A 63 23.62 -10.96 -19.75
N TYR A 64 24.48 -11.52 -18.92
CA TYR A 64 25.39 -10.74 -18.07
C TYR A 64 26.40 -9.95 -18.89
N ASN A 65 26.97 -10.57 -19.92
CA ASN A 65 27.97 -9.93 -20.80
C ASN A 65 27.37 -8.83 -21.68
N ASP A 66 26.06 -8.84 -21.93
CA ASP A 66 25.36 -7.78 -22.66
C ASP A 66 25.19 -6.49 -21.82
N LEU A 67 25.43 -6.56 -20.50
CA LEU A 67 25.30 -5.39 -19.63
C LEU A 67 26.48 -4.41 -19.84
N PRO A 68 26.22 -3.10 -19.87
CA PRO A 68 27.26 -2.08 -19.98
C PRO A 68 28.31 -2.18 -18.87
N ASN A 69 29.58 -1.93 -19.20
CA ASN A 69 30.68 -1.88 -18.23
C ASN A 69 30.88 -3.17 -17.42
N THR A 70 30.57 -4.32 -18.02
CA THR A 70 30.86 -5.63 -17.43
C THR A 70 32.09 -6.28 -18.02
N ILE A 71 32.69 -7.18 -17.22
CA ILE A 71 33.57 -8.24 -17.71
C ILE A 71 32.90 -9.59 -17.39
N PRO A 72 33.26 -10.69 -18.06
CA PRO A 72 32.66 -11.99 -17.80
C PRO A 72 32.68 -12.35 -16.32
N TRP A 73 31.50 -12.70 -15.80
CA TRP A 73 31.37 -13.19 -14.44
C TRP A 73 32.06 -14.55 -14.29
N VAL A 74 32.98 -14.66 -13.34
CA VAL A 74 33.65 -15.90 -12.99
C VAL A 74 33.49 -16.14 -11.49
N ASN A 75 32.90 -17.27 -11.13
CA ASN A 75 32.74 -17.66 -9.73
C ASN A 75 34.11 -17.77 -9.04
N PRO A 76 34.32 -17.11 -7.90
CA PRO A 76 35.56 -17.24 -7.14
C PRO A 76 35.84 -18.70 -6.76
N LEU A 77 37.10 -19.10 -6.85
CA LEU A 77 37.60 -20.36 -6.31
C LEU A 77 38.15 -20.13 -4.90
N HIS A 78 38.04 -21.15 -4.04
CA HIS A 78 38.68 -21.11 -2.72
C HIS A 78 40.21 -21.04 -2.92
N PRO A 79 40.92 -20.08 -2.29
CA PRO A 79 42.35 -19.87 -2.55
C PRO A 79 43.27 -20.97 -1.99
N GLY A 80 42.72 -21.96 -1.26
CA GLY A 80 43.47 -23.00 -0.56
C GLY A 80 43.39 -22.81 0.96
N GLU A 81 43.92 -23.73 1.75
CA GLU A 81 43.87 -23.65 3.23
C GLU A 81 44.82 -22.59 3.81
N ALA A 82 45.87 -22.23 3.08
CA ALA A 82 46.86 -21.25 3.49
C ALA A 82 47.49 -20.53 2.27
N PRO A 83 48.07 -19.33 2.45
CA PRO A 83 48.83 -18.64 1.41
C PRO A 83 50.02 -19.49 0.94
N VAL A 84 50.18 -19.64 -0.38
CA VAL A 84 51.32 -20.35 -0.98
C VAL A 84 52.35 -19.35 -1.43
N HIS A 85 53.55 -19.41 -0.84
CA HIS A 85 54.67 -18.54 -1.19
C HIS A 85 55.61 -19.20 -2.19
N GLY A 86 56.29 -18.37 -3.01
CA GLY A 86 57.39 -18.82 -3.85
C GLY A 86 58.62 -19.27 -3.05
N VAL A 87 59.61 -19.84 -3.74
CA VAL A 87 60.89 -20.25 -3.10
C VAL A 87 61.65 -19.01 -2.60
N ALA A 88 62.07 -19.03 -1.33
CA ALA A 88 62.82 -17.95 -0.67
C ALA A 88 62.21 -16.54 -0.85
N PRO A 89 60.96 -16.32 -0.41
CA PRO A 89 60.26 -15.06 -0.64
C PRO A 89 60.84 -13.94 0.23
N THR A 90 60.95 -12.73 -0.33
CA THR A 90 61.27 -11.52 0.43
C THR A 90 60.07 -11.07 1.28
N GLY A 91 60.33 -10.28 2.32
CA GLY A 91 59.28 -9.70 3.16
C GLY A 91 58.12 -9.04 2.37
N PRO A 92 58.38 -8.15 1.39
CA PRO A 92 57.33 -7.56 0.57
C PRO A 92 56.51 -8.58 -0.25
N GLN A 93 57.14 -9.65 -0.76
CA GLN A 93 56.44 -10.71 -1.49
C GLN A 93 55.52 -11.53 -0.59
N ILE A 94 55.96 -11.84 0.64
CA ILE A 94 55.12 -12.51 1.65
C ILE A 94 53.88 -11.64 1.95
N THR A 95 54.08 -10.36 2.20
CA THR A 95 53.00 -9.40 2.49
C THR A 95 51.98 -9.34 1.35
N GLU A 96 52.43 -9.23 0.10
CA GLU A 96 51.52 -9.19 -1.05
C GLU A 96 50.77 -10.50 -1.25
N THR A 97 51.44 -11.65 -1.09
CA THR A 97 50.80 -12.97 -1.18
C THR A 97 49.67 -13.12 -0.16
N ASN A 98 49.93 -12.72 1.09
CA ASN A 98 48.93 -12.76 2.16
C ASN A 98 47.76 -11.83 1.87
N ARG A 99 48.03 -10.63 1.31
CA ARG A 99 46.98 -9.67 0.93
C ARG A 99 46.08 -10.23 -0.17
N VAL A 100 46.67 -10.81 -1.22
CA VAL A 100 45.92 -11.42 -2.33
C VAL A 100 45.10 -12.62 -1.84
N TYR A 101 45.70 -13.48 -1.01
CA TYR A 101 45.00 -14.61 -0.40
C TYR A 101 43.77 -14.15 0.39
N ALA A 102 43.94 -13.20 1.31
CA ALA A 102 42.84 -12.68 2.15
C ALA A 102 41.73 -12.03 1.31
N ALA A 103 42.09 -11.30 0.25
CA ALA A 103 41.12 -10.72 -0.67
C ALA A 103 40.33 -11.79 -1.43
N ASN A 104 41.00 -12.86 -1.90
CA ASN A 104 40.34 -13.97 -2.61
C ASN A 104 39.47 -14.82 -1.68
N GLU A 105 39.91 -15.08 -0.46
CA GLU A 105 39.13 -15.77 0.57
C GLU A 105 37.85 -14.98 0.89
N THR A 106 37.97 -13.67 1.08
CA THR A 106 36.82 -12.79 1.32
C THR A 106 35.82 -12.84 0.15
N LYS A 107 36.31 -12.72 -1.10
CA LYS A 107 35.45 -12.82 -2.30
C LYS A 107 34.75 -14.17 -2.36
N PHE A 108 35.46 -15.26 -2.09
CA PHE A 108 34.89 -16.61 -2.09
C PHE A 108 33.80 -16.77 -1.02
N LEU A 109 34.06 -16.33 0.21
CA LEU A 109 33.10 -16.45 1.32
C LEU A 109 31.83 -15.64 1.05
N ILE A 110 31.96 -14.42 0.53
CA ILE A 110 30.80 -13.58 0.17
C ILE A 110 30.01 -14.25 -0.97
N TYR A 111 30.68 -14.68 -2.03
CA TYR A 111 30.03 -15.42 -3.12
C TYR A 111 29.23 -16.63 -2.59
N ARG A 112 29.84 -17.47 -1.76
CA ARG A 112 29.20 -18.67 -1.20
C ARG A 112 28.01 -18.33 -0.31
N ALA A 113 28.12 -17.28 0.50
CA ALA A 113 27.04 -16.80 1.34
C ALA A 113 25.86 -16.29 0.49
N THR A 114 26.13 -15.46 -0.51
CA THR A 114 25.10 -14.91 -1.42
C THR A 114 24.41 -16.02 -2.21
N GLU A 115 25.16 -16.93 -2.83
CA GLU A 115 24.61 -18.09 -3.56
C GLU A 115 23.69 -18.94 -2.66
N THR A 116 24.12 -19.18 -1.41
CA THR A 116 23.34 -19.97 -0.45
C THR A 116 22.05 -19.27 -0.06
N ALA A 117 22.11 -17.95 0.18
CA ALA A 117 20.95 -17.15 0.55
C ALA A 117 19.92 -17.05 -0.58
N LEU A 118 20.37 -16.76 -1.81
CA LEU A 118 19.50 -16.70 -3.00
C LEU A 118 18.86 -18.08 -3.28
N LYS A 119 19.63 -19.17 -3.16
CA LYS A 119 19.11 -20.54 -3.32
C LYS A 119 18.03 -20.87 -2.30
N LYS A 120 18.25 -20.51 -1.04
CA LYS A 120 17.28 -20.72 0.03
C LYS A 120 15.96 -20.01 -0.29
N GLN A 121 16.04 -18.74 -0.67
CA GLN A 121 14.86 -17.96 -1.06
C GLN A 121 14.11 -18.58 -2.23
N LEU A 122 14.83 -19.05 -3.27
CA LEU A 122 14.20 -19.69 -4.43
C LEU A 122 13.50 -21.01 -4.05
N ILE A 123 14.12 -21.84 -3.21
CA ILE A 123 13.53 -23.10 -2.72
C ILE A 123 12.28 -22.83 -1.87
N GLU A 124 12.28 -21.76 -1.08
CA GLU A 124 11.12 -21.38 -0.26
C GLU A 124 9.97 -20.81 -1.11
N ALA A 125 10.29 -20.10 -2.20
CA ALA A 125 9.31 -19.45 -3.05
C ALA A 125 8.66 -20.38 -4.09
N VAL A 126 9.33 -21.49 -4.46
CA VAL A 126 8.86 -22.39 -5.51
C VAL A 126 8.48 -23.76 -4.91
N PRO A 127 7.26 -24.27 -5.15
CA PRO A 127 6.85 -25.58 -4.65
C PRO A 127 7.82 -26.68 -5.11
N ASP A 128 8.27 -27.52 -4.17
CA ASP A 128 9.32 -28.53 -4.40
C ASP A 128 9.00 -29.41 -5.61
N THR A 129 7.73 -29.74 -5.86
CA THR A 129 7.26 -30.51 -7.02
C THR A 129 7.84 -30.03 -8.36
N PHE A 130 8.06 -28.72 -8.54
CA PHE A 130 8.54 -28.14 -9.80
C PHE A 130 10.06 -28.12 -9.94
N ILE A 131 10.80 -28.25 -8.84
CA ILE A 131 12.28 -28.25 -8.80
C ILE A 131 12.89 -29.57 -8.33
N LYS A 132 12.07 -30.50 -7.83
CA LYS A 132 12.49 -31.78 -7.21
C LYS A 132 13.32 -32.65 -8.13
N THR A 133 13.16 -32.54 -9.44
CA THR A 133 13.99 -33.26 -10.41
C THR A 133 15.47 -32.90 -10.34
N LEU A 134 15.81 -31.74 -9.76
CA LEU A 134 17.20 -31.30 -9.56
C LEU A 134 17.77 -31.80 -8.21
N LYS A 135 16.91 -32.33 -7.33
CA LYS A 135 17.28 -32.70 -5.97
C LYS A 135 18.06 -34.02 -6.00
N HIS A 136 19.26 -34.01 -5.44
CA HIS A 136 20.05 -35.22 -5.23
C HIS A 136 19.59 -35.96 -3.97
N ASP A 137 19.54 -37.30 -4.01
CA ASP A 137 19.04 -38.12 -2.89
C ASP A 137 19.83 -37.89 -1.59
N MET A 138 21.16 -37.89 -1.67
CA MET A 138 22.03 -37.73 -0.48
C MET A 138 22.27 -36.28 -0.07
N TYR A 139 22.27 -35.35 -1.04
CA TYR A 139 22.80 -33.99 -0.85
C TYR A 139 21.74 -32.89 -1.04
N GLY A 140 20.50 -33.27 -1.34
CA GLY A 140 19.44 -32.35 -1.69
C GLY A 140 19.85 -31.42 -2.84
N TYR A 141 19.65 -30.12 -2.64
CA TYR A 141 20.04 -29.08 -3.61
C TYR A 141 21.45 -28.53 -3.38
N ALA A 142 22.29 -29.16 -2.55
CA ALA A 142 23.59 -28.58 -2.17
C ALA A 142 24.51 -28.30 -3.38
N GLN A 143 24.50 -29.19 -4.37
CA GLN A 143 25.33 -29.10 -5.59
C GLN A 143 24.64 -28.37 -6.77
N VAL A 144 23.37 -27.99 -6.60
CA VAL A 144 22.64 -27.23 -7.63
C VAL A 144 22.84 -25.74 -7.38
N THR A 145 23.21 -24.99 -8.43
CA THR A 145 23.32 -23.53 -8.39
C THR A 145 21.95 -22.88 -8.59
N VAL A 146 21.80 -21.64 -8.10
CA VAL A 146 20.57 -20.86 -8.32
C VAL A 146 20.28 -20.71 -9.80
N LEU A 147 21.29 -20.36 -10.61
CA LEU A 147 21.15 -20.26 -12.06
C LEU A 147 20.69 -21.58 -12.71
N SER A 148 21.15 -22.73 -12.23
CA SER A 148 20.69 -24.03 -12.76
C SER A 148 19.22 -24.29 -12.43
N MET A 149 18.76 -23.89 -11.25
CA MET A 149 17.35 -23.98 -10.87
C MET A 149 16.49 -23.04 -11.73
N LEU A 150 16.92 -21.80 -11.93
CA LEU A 150 16.25 -20.84 -12.81
C LEU A 150 16.15 -21.34 -14.25
N ASN A 151 17.26 -21.82 -14.81
CA ASN A 151 17.28 -22.38 -16.17
C ASN A 151 16.31 -23.57 -16.33
N HIS A 152 16.20 -24.43 -15.32
CA HIS A 152 15.23 -25.53 -15.32
C HIS A 152 13.79 -25.02 -15.30
N LEU A 153 13.49 -24.05 -14.43
CA LEU A 153 12.16 -23.44 -14.33
C LEU A 153 11.77 -22.74 -15.63
N ASP A 154 12.67 -21.95 -16.21
CA ASP A 154 12.44 -21.23 -17.45
C ASP A 154 12.19 -22.19 -18.62
N ARG A 155 13.02 -23.24 -18.74
CA ARG A 155 12.88 -24.23 -19.81
C ARG A 155 11.60 -25.05 -19.70
N THR A 156 11.14 -25.35 -18.49
CA THR A 156 10.02 -26.28 -18.26
C THR A 156 8.69 -25.55 -18.15
N TYR A 157 8.69 -24.32 -17.63
CA TYR A 157 7.49 -23.58 -17.24
C TYR A 157 7.48 -22.11 -17.69
N GLY A 158 8.62 -21.57 -18.10
CA GLY A 158 8.77 -20.17 -18.53
C GLY A 158 8.41 -19.90 -19.99
N THR A 159 7.87 -20.85 -20.73
CA THR A 159 7.39 -20.59 -22.09
C THR A 159 6.06 -19.86 -22.05
N VAL A 160 5.95 -18.71 -22.71
CA VAL A 160 4.66 -18.00 -22.88
C VAL A 160 3.73 -18.85 -23.74
N GLY A 161 2.65 -19.35 -23.14
CA GLY A 161 1.63 -20.15 -23.81
C GLY A 161 0.37 -19.34 -24.19
N PRO A 162 -0.58 -19.96 -24.91
CA PRO A 162 -1.85 -19.33 -25.26
C PRO A 162 -2.65 -18.84 -24.06
N GLN A 163 -2.58 -19.57 -22.93
CA GLN A 163 -3.24 -19.17 -21.69
C GLN A 163 -2.64 -17.88 -21.13
N ASP A 164 -1.30 -17.74 -21.13
CA ASP A 164 -0.63 -16.53 -20.66
C ASP A 164 -0.97 -15.30 -21.52
N LEU A 165 -1.08 -15.48 -22.85
CA LEU A 165 -1.52 -14.43 -23.76
C LEU A 165 -2.98 -14.03 -23.51
N SER A 166 -3.85 -15.01 -23.29
CA SER A 166 -5.25 -14.77 -22.88
C SER A 166 -5.33 -13.99 -21.56
N ASP A 167 -4.58 -14.40 -20.54
CA ASP A 167 -4.59 -13.73 -19.24
C ASP A 167 -3.91 -12.35 -19.30
N ASN A 168 -2.95 -12.15 -20.20
CA ASN A 168 -2.41 -10.83 -20.52
C ASN A 168 -3.49 -9.91 -21.11
N MET A 169 -4.30 -10.42 -22.05
CA MET A 169 -5.41 -9.66 -22.63
C MET A 169 -6.46 -9.30 -21.56
N LYS A 170 -6.84 -10.24 -20.69
CA LYS A 170 -7.77 -9.98 -19.57
C LYS A 170 -7.24 -8.89 -18.63
N ARG A 171 -5.94 -8.94 -18.30
CA ARG A 171 -5.30 -7.90 -17.46
C ARG A 171 -5.28 -6.56 -18.17
N MET A 172 -5.00 -6.52 -19.48
CA MET A 172 -5.01 -5.27 -20.26
C MET A 172 -6.38 -4.59 -20.23
N THR A 173 -7.46 -5.36 -20.31
CA THR A 173 -8.84 -4.87 -20.33
C THR A 173 -9.50 -4.84 -18.96
N ALA A 174 -8.77 -5.13 -17.88
CA ALA A 174 -9.32 -5.07 -16.53
C ALA A 174 -9.81 -3.65 -16.22
N GLU A 175 -10.95 -3.57 -15.53
CA GLU A 175 -11.60 -2.29 -15.23
C GLU A 175 -10.73 -1.43 -14.31
N TRP A 176 -10.42 -0.22 -14.77
CA TRP A 176 -9.73 0.79 -13.96
C TRP A 176 -10.72 1.62 -13.13
N SER A 177 -10.35 1.91 -11.88
CA SER A 177 -11.16 2.73 -10.97
C SER A 177 -10.73 4.21 -10.98
N PRO A 178 -11.67 5.17 -11.12
CA PRO A 178 -11.39 6.61 -10.99
C PRO A 178 -10.83 7.10 -9.65
N THR A 179 -10.80 6.23 -8.64
CA THR A 179 -10.15 6.48 -7.34
C THR A 179 -8.65 6.23 -7.37
N GLN A 180 -8.14 5.51 -8.38
CA GLN A 180 -6.72 5.25 -8.59
C GLN A 180 -6.08 6.35 -9.45
N PRO A 181 -4.74 6.47 -9.43
CA PRO A 181 -4.00 7.19 -10.46
C PRO A 181 -4.38 6.72 -11.87
N ILE A 182 -4.52 7.64 -12.82
CA ILE A 182 -4.82 7.29 -14.22
C ILE A 182 -3.60 6.60 -14.88
N GLU A 183 -2.41 6.86 -14.34
CA GLU A 183 -1.16 6.22 -14.70
C GLU A 183 -1.20 4.70 -14.55
N ASP A 184 -1.98 4.17 -13.60
CA ASP A 184 -2.14 2.73 -13.40
C ASP A 184 -2.77 2.07 -14.64
N LEU A 185 -3.77 2.72 -15.27
CA LEU A 185 -4.36 2.25 -16.53
C LEU A 185 -3.33 2.27 -17.66
N TYR A 186 -2.51 3.31 -17.76
CA TYR A 186 -1.50 3.38 -18.81
C TYR A 186 -0.42 2.31 -18.64
N ASN A 187 0.04 2.08 -17.41
CA ASN A 187 1.01 1.04 -17.09
C ASN A 187 0.43 -0.34 -17.39
N GLN A 188 -0.83 -0.61 -17.02
CA GLN A 188 -1.54 -1.85 -17.34
C GLN A 188 -1.51 -2.16 -18.84
N VAL A 189 -1.80 -1.16 -19.69
CA VAL A 189 -1.80 -1.35 -21.15
C VAL A 189 -0.39 -1.49 -21.72
N LYS A 190 0.57 -0.66 -21.28
CA LYS A 190 1.97 -0.72 -21.72
C LYS A 190 2.63 -2.05 -21.34
N ASP A 191 2.37 -2.55 -20.13
CA ASP A 191 2.87 -3.84 -19.67
C ASP A 191 2.30 -4.99 -20.52
N ALA A 192 1.03 -4.91 -20.92
CA ALA A 192 0.42 -5.89 -21.80
C ALA A 192 1.05 -5.89 -23.20
N GLN A 193 1.31 -4.72 -23.79
CA GLN A 193 2.03 -4.62 -25.07
C GLN A 193 3.44 -5.21 -24.96
N LYS A 194 4.17 -4.85 -23.91
CA LYS A 194 5.54 -5.33 -23.67
C LYS A 194 5.61 -6.83 -23.47
N PHE A 195 4.61 -7.42 -22.80
CA PHE A 195 4.49 -8.85 -22.61
C PHE A 195 4.34 -9.62 -23.93
N ALA A 196 3.55 -9.08 -24.86
CA ALA A 196 3.17 -9.78 -26.08
C ALA A 196 4.11 -9.50 -27.27
N ALA A 197 5.09 -8.60 -27.12
CA ALA A 197 5.92 -8.08 -28.22
C ALA A 197 6.69 -9.15 -29.01
N ASP A 198 7.17 -10.22 -28.37
CA ASP A 198 7.95 -11.29 -29.01
C ASP A 198 7.08 -12.52 -29.37
N HIS A 199 5.76 -12.44 -29.15
CA HIS A 199 4.85 -13.58 -29.26
C HIS A 199 3.62 -13.26 -30.12
N ASP A 200 2.74 -12.38 -29.64
CA ASP A 200 1.52 -11.93 -30.32
C ASP A 200 1.37 -10.41 -30.16
N PRO A 201 2.10 -9.61 -30.95
CA PRO A 201 2.28 -8.19 -30.68
C PRO A 201 0.96 -7.40 -30.65
N ILE A 202 0.72 -6.70 -29.54
CA ILE A 202 -0.43 -5.80 -29.40
C ILE A 202 -0.09 -4.46 -30.07
N THR A 203 -0.75 -4.17 -31.19
CA THR A 203 -0.58 -2.91 -31.91
C THR A 203 -0.95 -1.69 -31.06
N ASP A 204 -0.32 -0.54 -31.31
CA ASP A 204 -0.63 0.72 -30.63
C ASP A 204 -2.12 1.09 -30.74
N LYS A 205 -2.73 0.83 -31.91
CA LYS A 205 -4.16 1.03 -32.14
C LYS A 205 -5.04 0.17 -31.23
N HIS A 206 -4.63 -1.06 -30.92
CA HIS A 206 -5.37 -1.90 -30.00
C HIS A 206 -5.21 -1.41 -28.55
N ALA A 207 -3.98 -1.04 -28.16
CA ALA A 207 -3.71 -0.45 -26.86
C ALA A 207 -4.54 0.81 -26.57
N VAL A 208 -4.61 1.74 -27.53
CA VAL A 208 -5.44 2.95 -27.44
C VAL A 208 -6.92 2.57 -27.26
N ARG A 209 -7.46 1.65 -28.07
CA ARG A 209 -8.86 1.22 -27.94
C ARG A 209 -9.16 0.65 -26.56
N ALA A 210 -8.32 -0.25 -26.06
CA ALA A 210 -8.52 -0.87 -24.75
C ALA A 210 -8.48 0.15 -23.60
N ALA A 211 -7.61 1.15 -23.68
CA ALA A 211 -7.57 2.25 -22.71
C ALA A 211 -8.81 3.15 -22.80
N ILE A 212 -9.26 3.49 -24.01
CA ILE A 212 -10.47 4.28 -24.24
C ILE A 212 -11.72 3.57 -23.73
N ASP A 213 -11.85 2.27 -23.99
CA ASP A 213 -12.98 1.46 -23.49
C ASP A 213 -13.01 1.46 -21.95
N ASN A 214 -11.85 1.35 -21.31
CA ASN A 214 -11.71 1.48 -19.85
C ASN A 214 -12.16 2.86 -19.34
N LEU A 215 -11.69 3.93 -19.98
CA LEU A 215 -12.06 5.31 -19.64
C LEU A 215 -13.55 5.57 -19.86
N GLU A 216 -14.16 4.97 -20.88
CA GLU A 216 -15.60 5.04 -21.15
C GLU A 216 -16.41 4.30 -20.09
N ASN A 217 -16.04 3.06 -19.76
CA ASN A 217 -16.68 2.26 -18.72
C ASN A 217 -16.60 2.93 -17.34
N SER A 218 -15.53 3.70 -17.08
CA SER A 218 -15.40 4.48 -15.85
C SER A 218 -16.46 5.58 -15.68
N GLY A 219 -17.05 6.07 -16.78
CA GLY A 219 -18.10 7.09 -16.79
C GLY A 219 -17.67 8.51 -16.41
N VAL A 220 -16.43 8.75 -16.00
CA VAL A 220 -15.99 10.06 -15.47
C VAL A 220 -15.38 11.01 -16.51
N PHE A 221 -15.20 10.55 -17.76
CA PHE A 221 -14.49 11.28 -18.83
C PHE A 221 -15.36 11.63 -20.05
N THR A 222 -16.69 11.70 -19.91
CA THR A 222 -17.62 11.88 -21.06
C THR A 222 -17.23 13.00 -22.02
N ASN A 223 -16.92 14.20 -21.52
CA ASN A 223 -16.53 15.33 -22.37
C ASN A 223 -15.16 15.10 -23.05
N ALA A 224 -14.19 14.60 -22.29
CA ALA A 224 -12.85 14.32 -22.81
C ALA A 224 -12.87 13.21 -23.88
N LEU A 225 -13.70 12.18 -23.71
CA LEU A 225 -13.92 11.13 -24.71
C LEU A 225 -14.55 11.68 -25.99
N ARG A 226 -15.51 12.60 -25.88
CA ARG A 226 -16.11 13.27 -27.05
C ARG A 226 -15.07 14.08 -27.82
N GLU A 227 -14.24 14.85 -27.12
CA GLU A 227 -13.14 15.62 -27.73
C GLU A 227 -12.09 14.70 -28.37
N TRP A 228 -11.75 13.60 -27.71
CA TRP A 228 -10.80 12.60 -28.24
C TRP A 228 -11.27 12.02 -29.57
N ARG A 229 -12.55 11.63 -29.67
CA ARG A 229 -13.15 11.04 -30.88
C ARG A 229 -13.22 11.99 -32.08
N GLN A 230 -13.07 13.30 -31.86
CA GLN A 230 -13.05 14.31 -32.92
C GLN A 230 -11.65 14.50 -33.52
N LYS A 231 -10.62 13.92 -32.92
CA LYS A 231 -9.25 14.00 -33.43
C LYS A 231 -9.06 13.11 -34.66
N GLU A 232 -8.20 13.57 -35.57
CA GLU A 232 -7.78 12.79 -36.74
C GLU A 232 -7.14 11.46 -36.33
N MET A 233 -7.24 10.46 -37.20
CA MET A 233 -6.76 9.10 -36.90
C MET A 233 -5.25 9.05 -36.60
N GLU A 234 -4.47 9.92 -37.24
CA GLU A 234 -3.03 10.08 -37.03
C GLU A 234 -2.69 10.72 -35.67
N GLU A 235 -3.63 11.46 -35.07
CA GLU A 235 -3.45 12.01 -33.72
C GLU A 235 -3.84 11.03 -32.62
N GLN A 236 -4.53 9.93 -32.95
CA GLN A 236 -5.01 8.93 -31.98
C GLN A 236 -3.94 7.88 -31.64
N GLU A 237 -2.75 8.36 -31.28
CA GLU A 237 -1.64 7.55 -30.78
C GLU A 237 -1.64 7.50 -29.25
N PHE A 238 -1.06 6.45 -28.67
CA PHE A 238 -1.06 6.26 -27.22
C PHE A 238 -0.45 7.45 -26.46
N THR A 239 0.65 8.02 -26.96
CA THR A 239 1.31 9.19 -26.34
C THR A 239 0.40 10.43 -26.31
N HIS A 240 -0.40 10.64 -27.36
CA HIS A 240 -1.34 11.75 -27.41
C HIS A 240 -2.55 11.52 -26.49
N MET A 241 -3.00 10.27 -26.40
CA MET A 241 -4.05 9.85 -25.47
C MET A 241 -3.64 10.16 -24.03
N GLU A 242 -2.44 9.74 -23.61
CA GLU A 242 -1.93 10.03 -22.25
C GLU A 242 -1.96 11.52 -21.94
N ARG A 243 -1.47 12.36 -22.87
CA ARG A 243 -1.47 13.82 -22.69
C ARG A 243 -2.89 14.37 -22.54
N HIS A 244 -3.82 13.92 -23.38
CA HIS A 244 -5.21 14.39 -23.40
C HIS A 244 -5.94 14.03 -22.11
N PHE A 245 -5.89 12.77 -21.70
CA PHE A 245 -6.62 12.31 -20.51
C PHE A 245 -5.95 12.72 -19.20
N ASN A 246 -4.64 13.00 -19.17
CA ASN A 246 -4.00 13.63 -18.01
C ASN A 246 -4.51 15.05 -17.77
N ALA A 247 -4.70 15.84 -18.84
CA ALA A 247 -5.31 17.16 -18.72
C ALA A 247 -6.75 17.07 -18.20
N ALA A 248 -7.52 16.10 -18.70
CA ALA A 248 -8.88 15.85 -18.26
C ALA A 248 -8.96 15.38 -16.79
N ASP A 249 -8.08 14.48 -16.35
CA ASP A 249 -8.07 13.99 -14.96
C ASP A 249 -7.69 15.10 -13.98
N LYS A 250 -6.72 15.94 -14.35
CA LYS A 250 -6.37 17.14 -13.58
C LYS A 250 -7.58 18.06 -13.38
N GLU A 251 -8.37 18.29 -14.43
CA GLU A 251 -9.58 19.09 -14.37
C GLU A 251 -10.67 18.42 -13.51
N ARG A 252 -10.89 17.11 -13.70
CA ARG A 252 -11.83 16.32 -12.90
C ARG A 252 -11.53 16.44 -11.40
N ARG A 253 -10.27 16.28 -11.01
CA ARG A 253 -9.81 16.42 -9.62
C ARG A 253 -10.02 17.85 -9.08
N ARG A 254 -9.78 18.88 -9.90
CA ARG A 254 -10.05 20.28 -9.53
C ARG A 254 -11.55 20.53 -9.23
N ILE A 255 -12.43 19.97 -10.04
CA ILE A 255 -13.88 20.11 -9.85
C ILE A 255 -14.34 19.41 -8.58
N LEU A 256 -13.82 18.20 -8.30
CA LEU A 256 -14.11 17.45 -7.08
C LEU A 256 -13.74 18.26 -5.82
N THR A 257 -12.53 18.79 -5.74
CA THR A 257 -12.08 19.60 -4.60
C THR A 257 -12.88 20.89 -4.44
N THR A 258 -13.26 21.53 -5.55
CA THR A 258 -14.11 22.74 -5.52
C THR A 258 -15.50 22.44 -4.98
N LYS A 259 -16.09 21.30 -5.35
CA LYS A 259 -17.39 20.87 -4.82
C LYS A 259 -17.32 20.55 -3.32
N GLU A 260 -16.28 19.86 -2.86
CA GLU A 260 -16.06 19.57 -1.44
C GLU A 260 -15.94 20.86 -0.61
N MET A 261 -15.17 21.85 -1.09
CA MET A 261 -15.11 23.18 -0.46
C MET A 261 -16.46 23.90 -0.48
N GLY A 262 -17.24 23.77 -1.55
CA GLY A 262 -18.60 24.32 -1.64
C GLY A 262 -19.58 23.70 -0.64
N PHE A 263 -19.47 22.40 -0.37
CA PHE A 263 -20.27 21.73 0.67
C PHE A 263 -19.82 22.12 2.08
N ALA A 264 -18.51 22.25 2.32
CA ALA A 264 -17.98 22.73 3.59
C ALA A 264 -18.47 24.17 3.91
N ASN A 265 -18.47 25.05 2.90
CA ASN A 265 -18.95 26.43 3.05
C ASN A 265 -20.47 26.51 3.28
N LYS A 266 -21.28 25.67 2.61
CA LYS A 266 -22.74 25.59 2.88
C LYS A 266 -23.06 25.05 4.29
N ALA A 267 -22.23 24.17 4.84
CA ALA A 267 -22.36 23.70 6.22
C ALA A 267 -22.05 24.82 7.23
N ILE A 268 -21.10 25.71 6.91
CA ILE A 268 -20.77 26.91 7.72
C ILE A 268 -21.90 27.95 7.64
N GLU A 269 -22.49 28.20 6.47
CA GLU A 269 -23.59 29.17 6.31
C GLU A 269 -24.87 28.80 7.09
N LYS A 270 -25.18 27.50 7.23
CA LYS A 270 -26.35 27.05 8.02
C LYS A 270 -26.19 27.24 9.54
N ASN A 271 -24.97 27.45 10.04
CA ASN A 271 -24.70 27.64 11.46
C ASN A 271 -24.65 29.11 11.90
N ASN A 272 -24.94 30.05 10.99
CA ASN A 272 -24.79 31.49 11.26
C ASN A 272 -26.13 32.27 11.25
N THR A 273 -27.21 31.63 11.72
CA THR A 273 -28.36 32.38 12.24
C THR A 273 -28.26 32.36 13.76
N ASN A 274 -28.01 33.52 14.38
CA ASN A 274 -28.10 33.77 15.83
C ASN A 274 -29.54 33.53 16.33
N ALA A 275 -30.00 32.29 16.31
CA ALA A 275 -31.26 31.87 16.92
C ALA A 275 -30.96 31.52 18.38
N THR A 276 -31.65 32.19 19.30
CA THR A 276 -31.58 31.90 20.73
C THR A 276 -31.89 30.42 20.96
N PRO A 277 -31.01 29.63 21.63
CA PRO A 277 -31.24 28.21 21.83
C PRO A 277 -32.54 28.00 22.62
N SER A 278 -33.49 27.29 22.01
CA SER A 278 -34.82 27.03 22.56
C SER A 278 -35.19 25.56 22.40
N VAL A 279 -35.95 25.04 23.36
CA VAL A 279 -36.56 23.70 23.30
C VAL A 279 -38.02 23.86 22.91
N ASN A 280 -38.46 23.16 21.86
CA ASN A 280 -39.84 23.18 21.42
C ASN A 280 -40.68 22.15 22.18
N VAL A 281 -41.71 22.62 22.89
CA VAL A 281 -42.67 21.76 23.59
C VAL A 281 -44.05 21.97 22.98
N GLY A 282 -44.55 21.01 22.20
CA GLY A 282 -45.88 21.08 21.59
C GLY A 282 -46.11 22.31 20.71
N GLY A 283 -45.08 22.77 19.99
CA GLY A 283 -45.14 23.97 19.14
C GLY A 283 -44.89 25.30 19.86
N THR A 284 -44.63 25.29 21.17
CA THR A 284 -44.24 26.49 21.92
C THR A 284 -42.73 26.49 22.18
N PRO A 285 -41.96 27.52 21.76
CA PRO A 285 -40.55 27.62 22.09
C PRO A 285 -40.35 28.02 23.55
N MET A 286 -39.47 27.29 24.23
CA MET A 286 -39.12 27.49 25.64
C MET A 286 -37.62 27.74 25.79
N TYR A 287 -37.26 28.63 26.70
CA TYR A 287 -35.89 29.14 26.89
C TYR A 287 -35.42 28.83 28.31
N TYR A 288 -34.20 28.30 28.42
CA TYR A 288 -33.66 27.79 29.67
C TYR A 288 -32.66 28.76 30.32
N CYS A 289 -32.76 28.91 31.63
CA CYS A 289 -31.79 29.62 32.47
C CYS A 289 -31.37 28.73 33.65
N TRP A 290 -30.06 28.57 33.87
CA TRP A 290 -29.53 27.74 34.96
C TRP A 290 -30.09 28.12 36.34
N SER A 291 -30.30 29.41 36.60
CA SER A 291 -30.82 29.88 37.90
C SER A 291 -32.34 29.87 38.03
N HIS A 292 -33.07 30.02 36.93
CA HIS A 292 -34.50 30.30 36.99
C HIS A 292 -35.38 29.21 36.37
N GLY A 293 -34.76 28.23 35.72
CA GLY A 293 -35.42 27.13 35.05
C GLY A 293 -35.94 27.52 33.67
N LEU A 294 -36.86 26.72 33.16
CA LEU A 294 -37.41 26.85 31.82
C LEU A 294 -38.58 27.83 31.79
N SER A 295 -38.64 28.73 30.81
CA SER A 295 -39.73 29.70 30.65
C SER A 295 -40.05 29.97 29.18
N THR A 296 -41.20 30.59 28.91
CA THR A 296 -41.56 31.05 27.55
C THR A 296 -40.92 32.38 27.16
N ASN A 297 -40.05 32.96 28.00
CA ASN A 297 -39.47 34.27 27.74
C ASN A 297 -38.19 34.14 26.89
N GLU A 298 -38.30 34.45 25.61
CA GLU A 298 -37.19 34.44 24.65
C GLU A 298 -35.99 35.28 25.07
N LYS A 299 -36.23 36.36 25.79
CA LYS A 299 -35.16 37.27 26.22
C LYS A 299 -34.40 36.76 27.45
N HIS A 300 -34.84 35.66 28.07
CA HIS A 300 -34.30 35.17 29.33
C HIS A 300 -33.71 33.76 29.19
N THR A 301 -32.44 33.70 28.83
CA THR A 301 -31.61 32.48 28.81
C THR A 301 -30.57 32.49 29.91
N SER A 302 -29.79 31.42 30.04
CA SER A 302 -28.64 31.43 30.95
C SER A 302 -27.59 32.47 30.56
N ALA A 303 -27.38 32.70 29.26
CA ALA A 303 -26.48 33.74 28.76
C ALA A 303 -26.95 35.16 29.11
N THR A 304 -28.26 35.43 29.04
CA THR A 304 -28.84 36.77 29.24
C THR A 304 -29.36 37.03 30.65
N CYS A 305 -29.20 36.09 31.58
CA CYS A 305 -29.73 36.18 32.94
C CYS A 305 -29.03 37.27 33.77
N SER A 306 -29.79 38.30 34.16
CA SER A 306 -29.29 39.40 35.02
C SER A 306 -29.26 39.07 36.52
N LYS A 307 -30.10 38.14 37.00
CA LYS A 307 -30.22 37.77 38.42
C LYS A 307 -29.64 36.37 38.71
N LYS A 308 -28.32 36.25 38.64
CA LYS A 308 -27.63 34.94 38.75
C LYS A 308 -27.63 34.42 40.20
N GLN A 309 -27.99 33.16 40.40
CA GLN A 309 -27.82 32.46 41.67
C GLN A 309 -26.37 31.95 41.82
N PRO A 310 -25.89 31.63 43.05
CA PRO A 310 -24.57 31.06 43.25
C PRO A 310 -24.34 29.81 42.39
N GLY A 311 -23.22 29.75 41.67
CA GLY A 311 -22.88 28.63 40.78
C GLY A 311 -23.40 28.73 39.35
N HIS A 312 -24.08 29.82 38.97
CA HIS A 312 -24.67 30.01 37.64
C HIS A 312 -23.71 29.72 36.47
N ARG A 313 -24.18 28.93 35.50
CA ARG A 313 -23.49 28.59 34.25
C ARG A 313 -24.11 29.32 33.06
N ALA A 314 -23.37 30.22 32.44
CA ALA A 314 -23.89 31.10 31.37
C ALA A 314 -24.15 30.36 30.05
N ASP A 315 -23.48 29.23 29.85
CA ASP A 315 -23.57 28.33 28.71
C ASP A 315 -24.69 27.28 28.82
N ALA A 316 -25.36 27.18 29.98
CA ALA A 316 -26.43 26.21 30.17
C ALA A 316 -27.64 26.48 29.28
N ASN A 317 -28.23 25.41 28.77
CA ASN A 317 -29.40 25.43 27.90
C ASN A 317 -30.35 24.25 28.22
N GLY A 318 -31.46 24.12 27.49
CA GLY A 318 -32.47 23.10 27.78
C GLY A 318 -31.99 21.67 27.54
N ASP A 319 -30.96 21.47 26.70
CA ASP A 319 -30.39 20.15 26.41
C ASP A 319 -29.29 19.78 27.42
N ASN A 320 -28.56 20.78 27.93
CA ASN A 320 -27.57 20.61 28.99
C ASN A 320 -27.73 21.66 30.08
N MET A 321 -28.38 21.24 31.17
CA MET A 321 -28.73 22.11 32.29
C MET A 321 -27.58 22.32 33.29
N HIS A 322 -26.47 21.58 33.20
CA HIS A 322 -25.33 21.63 34.15
C HIS A 322 -25.74 21.58 35.64
N GLY A 323 -26.74 20.77 35.98
CA GLY A 323 -27.27 20.65 37.35
C GLY A 323 -28.04 21.88 37.85
N GLY A 324 -28.46 22.77 36.95
CA GLY A 324 -29.24 23.96 37.26
C GLY A 324 -30.71 23.69 37.59
N CYS A 325 -31.47 24.76 37.80
CA CYS A 325 -32.87 24.74 38.19
C CYS A 325 -33.72 23.94 37.20
N CYS A 326 -34.44 22.92 37.68
CA CYS A 326 -35.29 22.03 36.89
C CYS A 326 -36.78 22.40 36.89
N ILE A 327 -37.10 23.64 37.30
CA ILE A 327 -38.48 24.12 37.40
C ILE A 327 -38.93 24.70 36.06
N ILE A 328 -40.13 24.31 35.61
CA ILE A 328 -40.82 25.00 34.53
C ILE A 328 -41.64 26.13 35.14
N ARG A 329 -41.36 27.37 34.72
CA ARG A 329 -42.08 28.56 35.17
C ARG A 329 -43.46 28.59 34.51
N ARG A 330 -44.49 28.79 35.33
CA ARG A 330 -45.86 29.11 34.89
C ARG A 330 -45.87 30.40 34.07
N ARG A 331 -46.87 30.55 33.20
CA ARG A 331 -47.06 31.81 32.46
C ARG A 331 -47.45 32.94 33.42
N ALA A 332 -47.13 34.17 33.05
CA ALA A 332 -47.53 35.34 33.84
C ALA A 332 -49.06 35.37 33.99
N GLY A 333 -49.54 35.46 35.25
CA GLY A 333 -50.97 35.47 35.57
C GLY A 333 -51.62 34.10 35.83
N GLU A 334 -50.90 32.99 35.59
CA GLU A 334 -51.43 31.64 35.80
C GLU A 334 -51.40 31.23 37.29
N LYS A 335 -52.57 30.91 37.86
CA LYS A 335 -52.70 30.53 39.28
C LYS A 335 -52.44 29.05 39.53
N ALA A 336 -51.77 28.73 40.65
CA ALA A 336 -51.56 27.36 41.09
C ALA A 336 -52.84 26.72 41.65
N VAL A 337 -53.43 25.81 40.88
CA VAL A 337 -54.57 25.00 41.33
C VAL A 337 -54.12 23.68 41.95
N TYR A 338 -53.01 23.11 41.46
CA TYR A 338 -52.45 21.88 42.02
C TYR A 338 -51.85 22.11 43.40
N ARG A 339 -52.32 21.34 44.39
CA ARG A 339 -51.65 21.16 45.68
C ARG A 339 -51.19 19.72 45.80
N ARG A 340 -49.93 19.53 46.15
CA ARG A 340 -49.40 18.20 46.48
C ARG A 340 -50.15 17.69 47.72
N PRO A 341 -50.74 16.48 47.69
CA PRO A 341 -51.34 15.88 48.88
C PRO A 341 -50.30 15.75 50.01
N ALA A 342 -50.74 15.83 51.26
CA ALA A 342 -49.87 15.58 52.40
C ALA A 342 -49.26 14.18 52.28
N ARG A 343 -47.95 14.08 52.51
CA ARG A 343 -47.22 12.81 52.46
C ARG A 343 -47.72 11.97 53.65
N GLN A 344 -48.34 10.83 53.39
CA GLN A 344 -48.63 9.85 54.45
C GLN A 344 -47.30 9.33 55.00
N ASN A 345 -47.07 9.49 56.30
CA ASN A 345 -45.93 8.88 56.98
C ASN A 345 -46.23 7.38 57.10
N ASN A 346 -45.55 6.55 56.33
CA ASN A 346 -45.61 5.10 56.46
C ASN A 346 -44.62 4.61 57.55
N ASP A 347 -44.78 5.10 58.78
CA ASP A 347 -44.02 4.64 59.95
C ASP A 347 -44.76 3.49 60.70
N GLU A 348 -45.48 2.62 59.97
CA GLU A 348 -46.14 1.43 60.53
C GLU A 348 -45.64 0.10 59.93
N ASN A 349 -44.49 0.09 59.26
CA ASN A 349 -43.86 -1.16 58.77
C ASN A 349 -42.40 -1.29 59.26
N GLN A 350 -42.20 -1.16 60.57
CA GLN A 350 -40.95 -1.55 61.21
C GLN A 350 -41.16 -2.93 61.88
N PRO A 351 -40.52 -4.02 61.38
CA PRO A 351 -40.66 -5.34 61.98
C PRO A 351 -40.00 -5.37 63.37
N PRO A 352 -40.53 -6.14 64.34
CA PRO A 352 -39.96 -6.24 65.67
C PRO A 352 -38.54 -6.85 65.63
N PRO A 353 -37.66 -6.48 66.58
CA PRO A 353 -36.24 -6.80 66.53
C PRO A 353 -35.97 -8.30 66.70
N ALA A 354 -34.97 -8.78 65.96
CA ALA A 354 -34.53 -10.17 65.95
C ALA A 354 -34.07 -10.64 67.34
N GLN A 355 -34.55 -11.82 67.76
CA GLN A 355 -33.96 -12.59 68.85
C GLN A 355 -32.83 -13.45 68.27
N GLY A 356 -31.61 -13.27 68.82
CA GLY A 356 -30.40 -14.00 68.45
C GLY A 356 -29.19 -13.32 69.05
#